data_AF-A0A424Q2F6-F1
#
_entry.id   AF-A0A424Q2F6-F1
#
_cell.length_a   1.000
_cell.length_b   1.000
_cell.length_c   1.000
_cell.angle_alpha   90.00
_cell.angle_beta   90.00
_cell.angle_gamma   90.00
#
_symmetry.space_group_name_H-M   'P 1'
#
loop_
_entity.id
_entity.type
_entity.pdbx_description
1 polymer ?
#
loop_
_entity_poly.entity_id
_entity_poly.type
_entity_poly.pdbx_seq_one_letter_code
_entity_poly.pdbx_strand_id
1 'polypeptide(L)'
;MSWKPPQVAFETRHLVKALFDPTTVEAELMGVAARGDVEITATRSAWNGVLWLIQSTVKEGGRPLYSGEELAKLRADLPVRWS
;
A
#
# COMPACT_ATOMS: atom_id res chain seq x y z
N MET A 1 18.99 24.10 5.55
CA MET A 1 18.74 22.65 5.39
C MET A 1 17.35 22.49 4.80
N SER A 2 17.16 21.67 3.76
CA SER A 2 15.81 21.29 3.32
C SER A 2 15.22 20.32 4.34
N TRP A 3 14.09 20.68 4.92
CA TRP A 3 13.36 19.79 5.82
C TRP A 3 12.94 18.52 5.05
N LYS A 4 13.01 17.37 5.73
CA LYS A 4 12.52 16.10 5.23
C LYS A 4 11.62 15.45 6.29
N PRO A 5 10.47 14.88 5.89
CA PRO A 5 9.63 14.15 6.81
C PRO A 5 10.35 12.88 7.32
N PRO A 6 10.03 12.41 8.53
CA PRO A 6 10.47 11.11 9.02
C PRO A 6 10.05 9.99 8.06
N GLN A 7 10.90 8.98 7.90
CA GLN A 7 10.62 7.84 7.02
C GLN A 7 10.17 6.63 7.82
N VAL A 8 9.13 5.95 7.32
CA VAL A 8 8.62 4.69 7.88
C VAL A 8 8.64 3.62 6.79
N ALA A 9 9.30 2.50 7.05
CA ALA A 9 9.39 1.40 6.10
C ALA A 9 8.23 0.42 6.27
N PHE A 10 7.48 0.21 5.18
CA PHE A 10 6.39 -0.76 5.11
C PHE A 10 6.87 -2.04 4.42
N GLU A 11 6.64 -3.16 5.10
CA GLU A 11 6.70 -4.50 4.53
C GLU A 11 5.29 -4.92 4.06
N THR A 12 5.18 -6.07 3.39
CA THR A 12 3.89 -6.61 2.93
C THR A 12 2.82 -6.60 4.03
N ARG A 13 3.16 -7.02 5.26
CA ARG A 13 2.21 -7.07 6.38
C ARG A 13 1.68 -5.69 6.78
N HIS A 14 2.52 -4.65 6.67
CA HIS A 14 2.12 -3.28 7.01
C HIS A 14 1.18 -2.73 5.94
N LEU A 15 1.48 -2.98 4.65
CA LEU A 15 0.58 -2.62 3.55
C LEU A 15 -0.77 -3.32 3.63
N VAL A 16 -0.80 -4.61 3.98
CA VAL A 16 -2.07 -5.36 4.14
C VAL A 16 -2.92 -4.73 5.24
N LYS A 17 -2.35 -4.46 6.42
CA LYS A 17 -3.08 -3.79 7.50
C LYS A 17 -3.59 -2.41 7.07
N ALA A 18 -2.72 -1.61 6.45
CA ALA A 18 -3.06 -0.26 6.03
C ALA A 18 -4.20 -0.20 5.01
N LEU A 19 -4.28 -1.18 4.09
CA LEU A 19 -5.26 -1.19 3.00
C LEU A 19 -6.57 -1.89 3.36
N PHE A 20 -6.53 -2.86 4.28
CA PHE A 20 -7.69 -3.73 4.55
C PHE A 20 -8.28 -3.57 5.96
N ASP A 21 -7.67 -2.77 6.83
CA ASP A 21 -8.22 -2.45 8.14
C ASP A 21 -7.99 -0.97 8.50
N PRO A 22 -9.04 -0.12 8.39
CA PRO A 22 -8.92 1.31 8.65
C PRO A 22 -8.68 1.65 10.13
N THR A 23 -8.77 0.68 11.04
CA THR A 23 -8.55 0.89 12.49
C THR A 23 -7.09 0.69 12.90
N THR A 24 -6.23 0.29 11.96
CA THR A 24 -4.82 0.03 12.25
C THR A 24 -3.99 1.30 12.27
N VAL A 25 -2.90 1.27 13.05
CA VAL A 25 -1.89 2.34 13.06
C VAL A 25 -1.29 2.53 11.66
N GLU A 26 -1.13 1.45 10.90
CA GLU A 26 -0.63 1.53 9.52
C GLU A 26 -1.60 2.28 8.59
N ALA A 27 -2.92 2.14 8.76
CA ALA A 27 -3.91 2.91 8.03
C ALA A 27 -3.89 4.41 8.44
N GLU A 28 -3.76 4.70 9.73
CA GLU A 28 -3.57 6.07 10.22
C GLU A 28 -2.31 6.71 9.62
N LEU A 29 -1.19 5.98 9.60
CA LEU A 29 0.08 6.42 9.00
C LEU A 29 -0.06 6.75 7.51
N MET A 30 -0.88 6.02 6.75
CA MET A 30 -1.17 6.37 5.35
C MET A 30 -1.87 7.74 5.23
N GLY A 31 -2.78 8.05 6.15
CA GLY A 31 -3.42 9.37 6.22
C GLY A 31 -2.44 10.47 6.62
N VAL A 32 -1.50 10.18 7.52
CA VAL A 32 -0.41 11.10 7.89
C VAL A 32 0.56 11.31 6.71
N ALA A 33 0.89 10.26 5.98
CA ALA A 33 1.74 10.32 4.79
C ALA A 33 1.11 11.14 3.66
N ALA A 34 -0.21 11.02 3.47
CA ALA A 34 -0.95 11.81 2.48
C ALA A 34 -0.88 13.32 2.75
N ARG A 35 -0.65 13.74 4.00
CA ARG A 35 -0.43 15.15 4.38
C ARG A 35 1.02 15.61 4.25
N GLY A 36 1.94 14.68 3.99
CA GLY A 36 3.39 14.96 3.91
C GLY A 36 4.09 15.01 5.26
N ASP A 37 3.41 14.65 6.35
CA ASP A 37 3.97 14.68 7.72
C ASP A 37 4.97 13.52 7.95
N VAL A 38 4.79 12.40 7.23
CA VAL A 38 5.71 11.25 7.18
C VAL A 38 5.88 10.76 5.75
N GLU A 39 6.99 10.11 5.43
CA GLU A 39 7.20 9.45 4.13
C GLU A 39 7.19 7.93 4.33
N ILE A 40 6.16 7.26 3.81
CA ILE A 40 6.12 5.80 3.81
C ILE A 40 6.95 5.29 2.63
N THR A 41 7.83 4.33 2.89
CA THR A 41 8.63 3.66 1.86
C THR A 41 8.27 2.18 1.79
N ALA A 42 8.21 1.60 0.61
CA ALA A 42 7.99 0.17 0.44
C ALA A 42 8.68 -0.36 -0.82
N THR A 43 9.09 -1.63 -0.78
CA THR A 43 9.70 -2.27 -1.94
C THR A 43 8.64 -2.71 -2.96
N ARG A 44 9.06 -2.85 -4.23
CA ARG A 44 8.22 -3.51 -5.25
C ARG A 44 7.82 -4.94 -4.82
N SER A 45 8.69 -5.65 -4.12
CA SER A 45 8.39 -7.00 -3.61
C SER A 45 7.30 -7.00 -2.54
N ALA A 46 7.24 -5.97 -1.68
CA ALA A 46 6.18 -5.82 -0.69
C ALA A 46 4.82 -5.64 -1.39
N TRP A 47 4.77 -4.83 -2.45
CA TRP A 47 3.57 -4.67 -3.26
C TRP A 47 3.14 -5.98 -3.95
N ASN A 48 4.09 -6.77 -4.48
CA ASN A 48 3.76 -8.06 -5.09
C ASN A 48 3.07 -9.02 -4.12
N GLY A 49 3.42 -8.96 -2.83
CA GLY A 49 2.70 -9.73 -1.80
C GLY A 49 1.24 -9.29 -1.64
N VAL A 50 0.97 -7.99 -1.70
CA VAL A 50 -0.40 -7.44 -1.68
C VAL A 50 -1.17 -7.83 -2.95
N LEU A 51 -0.56 -7.71 -4.13
CA LEU A 51 -1.16 -8.14 -5.39
C LEU A 51 -1.55 -9.61 -5.35
N TRP A 52 -0.65 -10.47 -4.89
CA TRP A 52 -0.91 -11.90 -4.76
C TRP A 52 -2.09 -12.16 -3.84
N LEU A 53 -2.18 -11.46 -2.71
CA LEU A 53 -3.32 -11.58 -1.79
C LEU A 53 -4.63 -11.19 -2.47
N ILE A 54 -4.70 -10.02 -3.11
CA ILE A 54 -5.91 -9.55 -3.79
C ILE A 54 -6.33 -10.53 -4.88
N GLN A 55 -5.41 -10.92 -5.76
CA GLN A 55 -5.70 -11.81 -6.90
C GLN A 55 -6.08 -13.23 -6.47
N SER A 56 -5.59 -13.70 -5.33
CA SER A 56 -5.90 -15.04 -4.81
C SER A 56 -7.22 -15.11 -4.03
N THR A 57 -7.60 -14.03 -3.35
CA THR A 57 -8.76 -13.98 -2.44
C THR A 57 -9.99 -13.29 -3.01
N VAL A 58 -9.82 -12.18 -3.74
CA VAL A 58 -10.93 -11.38 -4.27
C VAL A 58 -11.26 -11.85 -5.68
N LYS A 59 -12.22 -12.78 -5.77
CA LYS A 59 -12.60 -13.46 -7.01
C LYS A 59 -14.11 -13.52 -7.20
N GLU A 60 -14.53 -13.48 -8.47
CA GLU A 60 -15.89 -13.75 -8.91
C GLU A 60 -15.85 -14.81 -10.01
N GLY A 61 -16.66 -15.87 -9.88
CA GLY A 61 -16.65 -16.99 -10.85
C GLY A 61 -15.27 -17.67 -11.00
N GLY A 62 -14.44 -17.65 -9.95
CA GLY A 62 -13.09 -18.24 -9.94
C GLY A 62 -12.01 -17.39 -10.62
N ARG A 63 -12.35 -16.21 -11.16
CA ARG A 63 -11.41 -15.28 -11.78
C ARG A 63 -11.14 -14.09 -10.84
N PRO A 64 -9.92 -13.50 -10.85
CA PRO A 64 -9.65 -12.27 -10.10
C PRO A 64 -10.65 -11.17 -10.47
N LEU A 65 -11.19 -10.49 -9.46
CA LEU A 65 -12.17 -9.42 -9.66
C LEU A 65 -11.55 -8.18 -10.32
N TYR A 66 -10.28 -7.88 -9.98
CA TYR A 66 -9.55 -6.73 -10.49
C TYR A 66 -8.51 -7.13 -11.52
N SER A 67 -8.42 -6.34 -12.59
CA SER A 67 -7.37 -6.45 -13.61
C SER A 67 -6.01 -6.00 -13.09
N GLY A 68 -4.94 -6.40 -13.79
CA GLY A 68 -3.59 -5.92 -13.46
C GLY A 68 -3.42 -4.41 -13.61
N GLU A 69 -4.16 -3.79 -14.54
CA GLU A 69 -4.12 -2.33 -14.76
C GLU A 69 -4.79 -1.56 -13.62
N GLU A 70 -5.96 -2.02 -13.15
CA GLU A 70 -6.64 -1.42 -11.99
C GLU A 70 -5.78 -1.51 -10.73
N LEU A 71 -5.09 -2.64 -10.52
CA LEU A 71 -4.19 -2.80 -9.39
C LEU A 71 -2.91 -1.95 -9.53
N ALA A 72 -2.41 -1.75 -10.74
CA ALA A 72 -1.30 -0.84 -10.98
C ALA A 72 -1.70 0.62 -10.71
N LYS A 73 -2.92 1.01 -11.08
CA LYS A 73 -3.48 2.32 -10.75
C LYS A 73 -3.65 2.50 -9.24
N LEU A 74 -4.23 1.50 -8.56
CA LEU A 74 -4.35 1.51 -7.10
C LEU A 74 -2.99 1.78 -6.43
N ARG A 75 -1.92 1.08 -6.85
CA ARG A 75 -0.56 1.29 -6.34
C ARG A 75 -0.07 2.73 -6.53
N ALA A 76 -0.34 3.32 -7.70
CA ALA A 76 0.12 4.66 -8.04
C ALA A 76 -0.58 5.74 -7.20
N ASP A 77 -1.80 5.48 -6.77
CA ASP A 77 -2.60 6.41 -5.96
C ASP A 77 -2.26 6.34 -4.45
N LEU A 78 -1.44 5.37 -4.02
CA LEU A 78 -1.03 5.26 -2.62
C LEU A 78 0.05 6.30 -2.24
N PRO A 79 -0.01 6.89 -1.03
CA PRO A 79 1.01 7.80 -0.50
C PRO A 79 2.28 7.04 -0.05
N VAL A 80 2.87 6.27 -0.95
CA VAL A 80 4.03 5.39 -0.70
C VAL A 80 5.11 5.67 -1.74
N ARG A 81 6.33 5.95 -1.27
CA ARG A 81 7.52 5.95 -2.13
C ARG A 81 7.96 4.52 -2.38
N TRP A 82 7.89 4.10 -3.65
CA TRP A 82 8.31 2.77 -4.07
C TRP A 82 9.80 2.72 -4.41
N SER A 83 10.53 1.75 -3.85
CA SER A 83 11.93 1.44 -4.21
C SER A 83 12.08 0.04 -4.81
#